data_AF-A0A7W1HPC3-F1
#
_entry.id   AF-A0A7W1HPC3-F1
#
_cell.length_a   1.000
_cell.length_b   1.000
_cell.length_c   1.000
_cell.angle_alpha   90.00
_cell.angle_beta   90.00
_cell.angle_gamma   90.00
#
_symmetry.space_group_name_H-M   'P 1'
#
loop_
_entity.id
_entity.type
_entity.pdbx_description
1 polymer ?
#
loop_
_entity_poly.entity_id
_entity_poly.type
_entity_poly.pdbx_seq_one_letter_code
_entity_poly.pdbx_strand_id
1 'polypeptide(L)'
;MRALINTAYIERLQATFRARLAPLVRRTRAGAHKHCTLESAGMWLVGSCYNLLWVHRSLGEERTPAMAAGLTDHRWSMEELLTFAVPPAELPRWRGRKPKWLLEAEDAA
;
A
#
# COMPACT_ATOMS: atom_id res chain seq x y z
N MET A 1 15.79 24.53 -5.63
CA MET A 1 15.61 23.52 -4.56
C MET A 1 16.29 22.23 -5.01
N ARG A 2 17.39 21.83 -4.36
CA ARG A 2 18.01 20.51 -4.60
C ARG A 2 17.15 19.47 -3.87
N ALA A 3 16.45 18.62 -4.61
CA ALA A 3 15.82 17.44 -4.03
C ALA A 3 16.93 16.48 -3.58
N LEU A 4 17.31 16.53 -2.31
CA LEU A 4 18.10 15.47 -1.69
C LEU A 4 17.17 14.26 -1.59
N ILE A 5 17.28 13.35 -2.56
CA ILE A 5 16.55 12.08 -2.54
C ILE A 5 17.12 11.28 -1.36
N ASN A 6 16.43 11.34 -0.23
CA ASN A 6 16.80 10.59 0.96
C ASN A 6 16.20 9.18 0.89
N THR A 7 17.06 8.18 0.70
CA THR A 7 16.64 6.77 0.62
C THR A 7 16.29 6.15 1.98
N ALA A 8 16.68 6.79 3.09
CA ALA A 8 16.50 6.25 4.44
C ALA A 8 15.02 5.94 4.78
N TYR A 9 14.08 6.68 4.19
CA TYR A 9 12.64 6.42 4.36
C TYR A 9 12.21 5.12 3.69
N ILE A 10 12.65 4.88 2.45
CA ILE A 10 12.36 3.65 1.71
C ILE A 10 13.07 2.47 2.38
N GLU A 11 14.32 2.64 2.81
CA GLU A 11 15.09 1.60 3.51
C GLU A 11 14.42 1.18 4.83
N ARG A 12 13.91 2.14 5.62
CA ARG A 12 13.17 1.85 6.86
C ARG A 12 11.86 1.12 6.58
N LEU A 13 11.16 1.48 5.50
CA LEU A 13 9.95 0.79 5.07
C LEU A 13 10.27 -0.65 4.62
N GLN A 14 11.34 -0.85 3.85
CA GLN A 14 11.78 -2.20 3.44
C GLN A 14 12.20 -3.05 4.64
N ALA A 15 12.89 -2.48 5.63
CA ALA A 15 13.20 -3.15 6.88
C ALA A 15 11.92 -3.56 7.65
N THR A 16 10.92 -2.68 7.68
CA THR A 16 9.61 -2.94 8.28
C THR A 16 8.91 -4.12 7.61
N PHE A 17 8.93 -4.17 6.28
CA PHE A 17 8.35 -5.29 5.53
C PHE A 17 9.06 -6.61 5.85
N ARG A 18 10.39 -6.64 5.83
CA ARG A 18 11.16 -7.85 6.18
C ARG A 18 10.90 -8.29 7.63
N ALA A 19 10.75 -7.34 8.56
CA ALA A 19 10.48 -7.67 9.96
C ALA A 19 9.09 -8.28 10.18
N ARG A 20 8.08 -7.91 9.38
CA ARG A 20 6.69 -8.35 9.57
C ARG A 20 6.23 -9.43 8.61
N LEU A 21 6.90 -9.62 7.48
CA LEU A 21 6.55 -10.60 6.47
C LEU A 21 7.62 -11.68 6.41
N ALA A 22 7.37 -12.80 7.08
CA ALA A 22 8.22 -13.98 7.04
C ALA A 22 8.62 -14.44 5.61
N PRO A 23 7.74 -14.35 4.59
CA PRO A 23 8.12 -14.69 3.21
C PRO A 23 9.26 -13.85 2.63
N LEU A 24 9.45 -12.61 3.10
CA LEU A 24 10.52 -11.73 2.63
C LEU A 24 11.89 -12.06 3.24
N VAL A 25 11.93 -12.89 4.27
CA VAL A 25 13.17 -13.25 4.99
C VAL A 25 13.50 -14.74 4.88
N ARG A 26 12.48 -15.61 4.81
CA ARG A 26 12.68 -17.07 4.81
C ARG A 26 11.96 -17.74 3.66
N ARG A 27 12.73 -18.24 2.70
CA ARG A 27 12.25 -18.95 1.51
C ARG A 27 11.61 -20.31 1.79
N THR A 28 12.04 -21.00 2.84
CA THR A 28 11.77 -22.43 3.05
C THR A 28 10.49 -22.74 3.82
N ARG A 29 9.88 -21.76 4.51
CA ARG A 29 8.65 -21.95 5.31
C ARG A 29 7.49 -21.06 4.87
N ALA A 30 7.69 -20.25 3.84
CA ALA A 30 6.68 -19.33 3.33
C ALA A 30 6.36 -19.70 1.89
N GLY A 31 5.16 -20.23 1.66
CA GLY A 31 4.68 -20.65 0.34
C GLY A 31 4.35 -19.52 -0.62
N ALA A 32 4.79 -18.28 -0.35
CA ALA A 32 4.55 -17.15 -1.25
C ALA A 32 5.55 -17.20 -2.42
N HIS A 33 5.15 -17.88 -3.49
CA HIS A 33 5.97 -18.02 -4.71
C HIS A 33 5.55 -17.07 -5.84
N LYS A 34 4.44 -16.33 -5.67
CA LYS A 34 3.94 -15.36 -6.63
C LYS A 34 3.94 -13.96 -6.04
N HIS A 35 4.33 -12.98 -6.86
CA HIS A 35 4.29 -11.56 -6.50
C HIS A 35 2.90 -11.12 -6.05
N CYS A 36 1.85 -11.50 -6.80
CA CYS A 36 0.48 -11.17 -6.45
C CYS A 36 0.08 -11.67 -5.05
N THR A 37 0.52 -12.87 -4.66
CA THR A 37 0.24 -13.42 -3.33
C THR A 37 0.95 -12.65 -2.23
N LEU A 38 2.21 -12.29 -2.44
CA LEU A 38 2.99 -11.51 -1.49
C LEU A 38 2.41 -10.09 -1.29
N GLU A 39 2.04 -9.46 -2.40
CA GLU A 39 1.46 -8.12 -2.44
C GLU A 39 0.11 -8.11 -1.73
N SER A 40 -0.84 -8.92 -2.19
CA SER A 40 -2.21 -8.97 -1.68
C SER A 40 -2.32 -9.53 -0.25
N ALA A 41 -1.51 -10.52 0.12
CA ALA A 41 -1.65 -11.18 1.43
C ALA A 41 -0.96 -10.42 2.57
N GLY A 42 0.01 -9.54 2.30
CA GLY A 42 0.83 -8.98 3.37
C GLY A 42 1.39 -7.59 3.12
N MET A 43 1.94 -7.31 1.94
CA MET A 43 2.58 -6.01 1.72
C MET A 43 1.59 -4.85 1.74
N TRP A 44 0.41 -5.00 1.11
CA TRP A 44 -0.61 -3.96 1.14
C TRP A 44 -1.09 -3.68 2.57
N LEU A 45 -1.38 -4.73 3.35
CA LEU A 45 -1.83 -4.57 4.74
C LEU A 45 -0.75 -3.91 5.62
N VAL A 46 0.48 -4.42 5.59
CA VAL A 46 1.58 -3.86 6.40
C VAL A 46 1.92 -2.44 5.98
N GLY A 47 1.90 -2.18 4.67
CA GLY A 47 2.16 -0.86 4.10
C GLY A 47 1.10 0.15 4.53
N SER A 48 -0.18 -0.21 4.46
CA SER A 48 -1.27 0.63 4.94
C SER A 48 -1.19 0.87 6.44
N CYS A 49 -0.92 -0.16 7.25
CA CYS A 49 -0.72 -0.02 8.69
C CYS A 49 0.43 0.96 9.02
N TYR A 50 1.55 0.86 8.30
CA TYR A 50 2.69 1.75 8.49
C TYR A 50 2.36 3.21 8.21
N ASN A 51 1.57 3.47 7.16
CA ASN A 51 1.25 4.82 6.70
C ASN A 51 0.06 5.46 7.43
N LEU A 52 -0.94 4.67 7.83
CA LEU A 52 -2.21 5.18 8.33
C LEU A 52 -2.42 4.95 9.84
N LEU A 53 -1.88 3.87 10.40
CA LEU A 53 -2.13 3.47 11.79
C LEU A 53 -0.96 3.79 12.73
N TRP A 54 0.29 3.62 12.28
CA TRP A 54 1.44 3.78 13.14
C TRP A 54 1.96 5.20 13.19
N VAL A 55 2.12 5.68 14.42
CA VAL A 55 2.78 6.93 14.75
C VAL A 55 4.29 6.77 14.61
N HIS A 56 4.95 7.73 13.96
CA HIS A 56 6.40 7.75 13.86
C HIS A 56 6.97 8.89 14.68
N ARG A 57 7.82 8.56 15.65
CA ARG A 57 8.50 9.55 16.49
C ARG A 57 9.25 10.62 15.67
N SER A 58 9.77 10.25 14.49
CA SER A 58 10.48 11.18 13.59
C SER A 58 9.59 12.24 12.95
N LEU A 59 8.26 12.10 13.02
CA LEU A 59 7.29 13.04 12.43
C LEU A 59 6.69 14.01 13.47
N GLY A 60 7.08 13.91 14.74
CA GLY A 60 6.54 14.74 15.82
C GLY A 60 5.21 14.23 16.40
N GLU A 61 4.51 15.09 17.13
CA GLU A 61 3.26 14.87 17.88
C GLU A 61 2.31 13.87 17.23
N GLU A 62 2.39 12.61 17.64
CA GLU A 62 1.44 11.54 17.31
C GLU A 62 1.01 11.42 15.82
N ARG A 63 1.88 11.83 14.88
CA ARG A 63 1.56 11.85 13.45
C ARG A 63 1.95 10.57 12.73
N THR A 64 1.08 10.16 11.81
CA THR A 64 1.34 9.09 10.85
C THR A 64 1.92 9.67 9.55
N PRO A 65 2.58 8.85 8.70
CA PRO A 65 3.12 9.33 7.43
C PRO A 65 2.03 9.88 6.50
N ALA A 66 0.84 9.29 6.50
CA ALA A 66 -0.30 9.79 5.72
C ALA A 66 -0.77 11.16 6.21
N MET A 67 -0.77 11.40 7.52
CA MET A 67 -1.06 12.71 8.09
C MET A 67 0.00 13.75 7.71
N ALA A 68 1.28 13.38 7.81
CA ALA A 68 2.38 14.26 7.42
C ALA A 68 2.36 14.61 5.92
N ALA A 69 1.85 13.70 5.08
CA ALA A 69 1.63 13.92 3.65
C ALA A 69 0.33 14.69 3.33
N GLY A 70 -0.52 14.97 4.32
CA GLY A 70 -1.82 15.62 4.12
C GLY A 70 -2.86 14.74 3.41
N LEU A 71 -2.66 13.42 3.40
CA LEU A 71 -3.62 12.46 2.84
C LEU A 71 -4.78 12.20 3.78
N THR A 72 -4.55 12.33 5.09
CA THR A 72 -5.54 12.16 6.15
C THR A 72 -5.31 13.21 7.23
N ASP A 73 -6.36 13.57 7.97
CA ASP A 73 -6.33 14.52 9.09
C ASP A 73 -6.29 13.82 10.46
N HIS A 74 -6.52 12.51 10.48
CA HIS A 74 -6.54 11.69 11.68
C HIS A 74 -5.76 10.39 11.49
N ARG A 75 -5.51 9.72 12.62
CA ARG A 75 -4.94 8.38 12.67
C ARG A 75 -6.05 7.35 12.46
N TRP A 76 -5.84 6.45 11.52
CA TRP A 76 -6.81 5.41 11.21
C TRP A 76 -6.77 4.29 12.25
N SER A 77 -7.92 3.63 12.40
CA SER A 77 -8.01 2.36 13.13
C SER A 77 -7.83 1.16 12.19
N MET A 78 -7.58 -0.04 12.74
CA MET A 78 -7.54 -1.27 11.94
C MET A 78 -8.90 -1.59 11.32
N GLU A 79 -9.98 -1.36 12.06
CA GLU A 79 -11.34 -1.58 11.58
C GLU A 79 -11.66 -0.65 10.41
N GLU A 80 -11.38 0.63 10.55
CA GLU A 80 -11.54 1.63 9.49
C GLU A 80 -10.75 1.24 8.24
N LEU A 81 -9.48 0.85 8.39
CA LEU A 81 -8.66 0.42 7.26
C LEU A 81 -9.25 -0.78 6.50
N LEU A 82 -9.82 -1.75 7.22
CA LEU A 82 -10.36 -2.97 6.63
C LEU A 82 -11.79 -2.80 6.09
N THR A 83 -12.52 -1.81 6.57
CA THR A 83 -13.90 -1.53 6.16
C THR A 83 -14.00 -0.42 5.13
N PHE A 84 -12.94 0.35 4.93
CA PHE A 84 -12.91 1.43 3.96
C PHE A 84 -13.16 0.93 2.54
N ALA A 85 -14.27 1.36 1.95
CA ALA A 85 -14.62 1.06 0.58
C ALA A 85 -13.71 1.85 -0.36
N VAL A 86 -12.73 1.18 -0.95
CA VAL A 86 -11.90 1.78 -1.99
C VAL A 86 -12.74 1.89 -3.25
N PRO A 87 -13.01 3.11 -3.77
CA PRO A 87 -13.71 3.24 -5.04
C PRO A 87 -12.90 2.49 -6.12
N PRO A 88 -13.56 1.79 -7.05
CA PRO A 88 -12.85 1.08 -8.10
C PRO A 88 -11.92 2.07 -8.80
N ALA A 89 -10.63 1.72 -8.86
CA ALA A 89 -9.65 2.58 -9.51
C ALA A 89 -10.19 2.93 -10.90
N GLU A 90 -10.30 4.23 -11.22
CA GLU A 90 -10.69 4.63 -12.56
C GLU A 90 -9.75 3.92 -13.53
N LEU A 91 -10.31 2.98 -14.30
CA LEU A 91 -9.52 2.26 -15.29
C LEU A 91 -8.89 3.34 -16.17
N PRO A 92 -7.57 3.27 -16.42
CA PRO A 92 -6.90 4.30 -17.19
C PRO A 92 -7.69 4.53 -18.47
N ARG A 93 -8.14 5.78 -18.69
CA ARG A 93 -8.94 6.15 -19.86
C ARG A 93 -8.22 5.62 -21.09
N TRP A 94 -8.80 4.59 -21.70
CA TRP A 94 -8.10 3.79 -22.69
C TRP A 94 -7.83 4.66 -23.92
N ARG A 95 -6.58 5.06 -24.14
CA ARG A 95 -6.17 5.81 -25.33
C ARG A 95 -5.91 4.84 -26.47
N GLY A 96 -6.97 4.25 -27.02
CA GLY A 96 -6.91 3.28 -28.12
C GLY A 96 -8.18 2.44 -28.26
N ARG A 97 -8.13 1.38 -29.08
CA ARG A 97 -9.24 0.42 -29.19
C ARG A 97 -9.36 -0.36 -27.88
N LYS A 98 -10.53 -0.29 -27.24
CA LYS A 98 -10.83 -1.08 -26.03
C LYS A 98 -10.65 -2.58 -26.33
N PRO A 99 -10.04 -3.36 -25.42
CA PRO A 99 -9.92 -4.80 -25.58
C PRO A 99 -11.30 -5.44 -25.41
N LYS A 100 -11.54 -6.59 -26.06
CA LYS A 100 -12.86 -7.23 -26.13
C LYS A 100 -13.51 -7.46 -24.75
N TRP A 101 -12.72 -7.88 -23.76
CA TRP A 101 -13.18 -8.14 -22.40
C TRP A 101 -13.72 -6.89 -21.67
N LEU A 102 -13.21 -5.70 -22.02
CA LEU A 102 -13.67 -4.44 -21.43
C LEU A 102 -15.01 -4.00 -22.03
N LEU A 103 -15.22 -4.27 -23.32
CA LEU A 103 -16.51 -4.05 -24.00
C LEU A 103 -17.57 -5.00 -23.44
N GLU A 104 -17.22 -6.28 -23.31
CA GLU A 104 -18.09 -7.31 -22.72
C GLU A 104 -18.49 -6.98 -21.27
N ALA A 105 -17.62 -6.32 -20.50
CA ALA A 105 -17.92 -5.87 -19.14
C ALA A 105 -18.79 -4.60 -19.08
N GLU A 106 -18.70 -3.72 -20.10
CA GLU A 106 -19.55 -2.53 -20.21
C GLU A 106 -20.97 -2.87 -20.69
N ASP A 107 -21.12 -3.84 -21.61
CA ASP A 107 -22.42 -4.28 -22.12
C ASP A 107 -23.23 -5.12 -21.10
N ALA A 108 -22.55 -5.63 -20.06
CA ALA A 108 -23.16 -6.43 -18.99
C ALA A 108 -23.64 -5.59 -17.79
N ALA A 109 -23.43 -4.27 -17.81
CA ALA A 109 -23.81 -3.31 -16.78
C ALA A 109 -25.04 -2.49 -17.20
#